data_AF-A0ABD2PU55-F1
#
_entry.id   AF-A0ABD2PU55-F1
#
_cell.length_a   1.000
_cell.length_b   1.000
_cell.length_c   1.000
_cell.angle_alpha   90.00
_cell.angle_beta   90.00
_cell.angle_gamma   90.00
#
_symmetry.space_group_name_H-M   'P 1'
#
loop_
_entity.id
_entity.type
_entity.pdbx_description
1 polymer ?
#
loop_
_entity_poly.entity_id
_entity_poly.type
_entity_poly.pdbx_seq_one_letter_code
_entity_poly.pdbx_strand_id
1 'polypeptide(L)'
;NTVSTYASGTGGAGVFGALYYAWMASVLPPDTIIQITSIVPISCFLIYLILLPKGRATSFSWNFLAHCRKQNSPRLHEDEAQPLVVDVVETDEQLTETVDQVEPSAMVKLQLIKQVAHLMAALCLVYYFEYLINQALFEFMYFPGNSLNLDLAAQYRWYQVLYQVGVFISRSSVNLFHVRQTWILTLLQGVNFFLLLGHVLQPFLPALWLAFALVLYEGLLGGLSYVNTFYRISKESPPKYREFILATASTADGFGIMLSAFSAILVHNALCDRIKSGQ
;
A
#
# COMPACT_ATOMS: atom_id res chain seq x y z
N ASN A 1 2.11 -18.43 -0.06
CA ASN A 1 2.19 -17.67 -1.32
C ASN A 1 1.11 -16.59 -1.49
N THR A 2 0.09 -16.51 -0.64
CA THR A 2 -1.02 -15.55 -0.80
C THR A 2 -0.58 -14.07 -0.87
N VAL A 3 0.35 -13.63 -0.01
CA VAL A 3 0.87 -12.25 -0.02
C VAL A 3 1.56 -11.90 -1.34
N SER A 4 2.32 -12.84 -1.90
CA SER A 4 3.04 -12.65 -3.16
C SER A 4 2.11 -12.54 -4.36
N THR A 5 1.13 -13.47 -4.47
CA THR A 5 0.14 -13.44 -5.55
C THR A 5 -0.73 -12.18 -5.49
N TYR A 6 -1.13 -11.77 -4.29
CA TYR A 6 -1.88 -10.52 -4.08
C TYR A 6 -1.05 -9.28 -4.47
N ALA A 7 0.19 -9.19 -4.00
CA ALA A 7 1.07 -8.07 -4.32
C ALA A 7 1.37 -7.99 -5.83
N SER A 8 1.62 -9.12 -6.49
CA SER A 8 1.85 -9.17 -7.94
C SER A 8 0.59 -8.78 -8.71
N GLY A 9 -0.60 -9.28 -8.34
CA GLY A 9 -1.87 -8.93 -8.99
C GLY A 9 -2.19 -7.44 -8.91
N THR A 10 -2.00 -6.81 -7.75
CA THR A 10 -2.19 -5.37 -7.58
C THR A 10 -1.17 -4.53 -8.36
N GLY A 11 0.09 -4.98 -8.44
CA GLY A 11 1.09 -4.34 -9.30
C GLY A 11 0.75 -4.45 -10.79
N GLY A 12 0.29 -5.62 -11.25
CA GLY A 12 -0.10 -5.85 -12.63
C GLY A 12 -1.31 -5.02 -13.05
N ALA A 13 -2.29 -4.87 -12.16
CA ALA A 13 -3.42 -3.96 -12.36
C ALA A 13 -2.97 -2.50 -12.52
N GLY A 14 -1.94 -2.06 -11.76
CA GLY A 14 -1.34 -0.74 -11.90
C GLY A 14 -0.71 -0.51 -13.28
N VAL A 15 0.08 -1.48 -13.77
CA VAL A 15 0.68 -1.42 -15.12
C VAL A 15 -0.40 -1.38 -16.20
N PHE A 16 -1.40 -2.27 -16.11
CA PHE A 16 -2.49 -2.30 -17.07
C PHE A 16 -3.26 -0.98 -17.09
N GLY A 17 -3.59 -0.43 -15.91
CA GLY A 17 -4.29 0.85 -15.79
C GLY A 17 -3.49 2.02 -16.37
N ALA A 18 -2.18 2.09 -16.07
CA ALA A 18 -1.32 3.15 -16.59
C ALA A 18 -1.14 3.08 -18.10
N LEU A 19 -0.94 1.87 -18.66
CA LEU A 19 -0.83 1.66 -20.11
C LEU A 19 -2.17 1.97 -20.81
N TYR A 20 -3.28 1.51 -20.24
CA TYR A 20 -4.62 1.83 -20.74
C TYR A 20 -4.85 3.33 -20.79
N TYR A 21 -4.54 4.05 -19.70
CA TYR A 21 -4.68 5.50 -19.67
C TYR A 21 -3.74 6.20 -20.67
N ALA A 22 -2.47 5.78 -20.74
CA ALA A 22 -1.51 6.36 -21.67
C ALA A 22 -1.93 6.19 -23.14
N TRP A 23 -2.46 5.01 -23.49
CA TRP A 23 -2.99 4.72 -24.82
C TRP A 23 -4.26 5.55 -25.10
N MET A 24 -5.24 5.52 -24.21
CA MET A 24 -6.50 6.27 -24.40
C MET A 24 -6.27 7.78 -24.48
N ALA A 25 -5.34 8.32 -23.70
CA ALA A 25 -4.99 9.74 -23.72
C ALA A 25 -4.29 10.20 -25.01
N SER A 26 -3.89 9.27 -25.89
CA SER A 26 -3.40 9.61 -27.24
C SER A 26 -4.53 9.84 -28.25
N VAL A 27 -5.74 9.36 -27.95
CA VAL A 27 -6.88 9.36 -28.89
C VAL A 27 -8.11 10.10 -28.37
N LEU A 28 -8.26 10.23 -27.06
CA LEU A 28 -9.44 10.82 -26.41
C LEU A 28 -9.05 11.91 -25.42
N PRO A 29 -9.94 12.90 -25.19
CA PRO A 29 -9.74 13.88 -24.14
C PRO A 29 -9.87 13.24 -22.74
N PRO A 30 -9.18 13.79 -21.71
CA PRO A 30 -9.18 13.23 -20.35
C PRO A 30 -10.58 13.03 -19.75
N ASP A 31 -11.51 13.95 -20.01
CA ASP A 31 -12.88 13.91 -19.46
C ASP A 31 -13.62 12.64 -19.88
N THR A 32 -13.52 12.27 -21.16
CA THR A 32 -14.14 11.04 -21.70
C THR A 32 -13.48 9.80 -21.11
N ILE A 33 -12.15 9.82 -20.92
CA ILE A 33 -11.41 8.68 -20.37
C ILE A 33 -11.83 8.43 -18.92
N ILE A 34 -11.97 9.48 -18.11
CA ILE A 34 -12.43 9.37 -16.72
C ILE A 34 -13.84 8.79 -16.67
N GLN A 35 -14.75 9.25 -17.55
CA GLN A 35 -16.11 8.71 -17.65
C GLN A 35 -16.13 7.22 -17.99
N ILE A 36 -15.36 6.79 -19.00
CA ILE A 36 -15.25 5.38 -19.38
C ILE A 36 -14.66 4.55 -18.22
N THR A 37 -13.60 5.04 -17.59
CA THR A 37 -12.88 4.32 -16.53
C THR A 37 -13.72 4.24 -15.24
N SER A 38 -14.68 5.14 -15.03
CA SER A 38 -15.60 5.12 -13.88
C SER A 38 -16.47 3.87 -13.81
N ILE A 39 -16.60 3.10 -14.91
CA ILE A 39 -17.27 1.81 -14.93
C ILE A 39 -16.55 0.80 -14.02
N VAL A 40 -15.23 0.88 -13.90
CA VAL A 40 -14.40 -0.06 -13.12
C VAL A 40 -14.71 -0.02 -11.62
N PRO A 41 -14.70 1.12 -10.90
CA PRO A 41 -15.05 1.14 -9.48
C PRO A 41 -16.51 0.72 -9.23
N ILE A 42 -17.43 1.04 -10.15
CA ILE A 42 -18.83 0.60 -10.07
C ILE A 42 -18.91 -0.93 -10.20
N SER A 43 -18.20 -1.53 -11.15
CA SER A 43 -18.18 -2.99 -11.31
C SER A 43 -17.54 -3.68 -10.11
N CYS A 44 -16.44 -3.14 -9.57
CA CYS A 44 -15.84 -3.64 -8.32
C CYS A 44 -16.82 -3.61 -7.15
N PHE A 45 -17.60 -2.53 -7.01
CA PHE A 45 -18.63 -2.41 -5.97
C PHE A 45 -19.75 -3.45 -6.14
N LEU A 46 -20.23 -3.67 -7.37
CA LEU A 46 -21.24 -4.69 -7.66
C LEU A 46 -20.72 -6.11 -7.43
N ILE A 47 -19.49 -6.39 -7.83
CA ILE A 47 -18.81 -7.68 -7.58
C ILE A 47 -18.71 -7.93 -6.07
N TYR A 48 -18.33 -6.92 -5.29
CA TYR A 48 -18.26 -7.01 -3.83
C TYR A 48 -19.63 -7.35 -3.21
N LEU A 49 -20.73 -6.73 -3.68
CA LEU A 49 -22.05 -6.94 -3.10
C LEU A 49 -22.73 -8.25 -3.53
N ILE A 50 -22.52 -8.67 -4.77
CA ILE A 50 -23.28 -9.76 -5.41
C ILE A 50 -22.49 -11.07 -5.41
N LEU A 51 -21.21 -11.01 -5.80
CA LEU A 51 -20.41 -12.19 -6.11
C LEU A 51 -19.57 -12.67 -4.93
N LEU A 52 -19.03 -11.75 -4.12
CA LEU A 52 -18.17 -12.14 -3.00
C LEU A 52 -18.98 -12.85 -1.91
N PRO A 53 -18.48 -13.98 -1.37
CA PRO A 53 -19.11 -14.64 -0.24
C PRO A 53 -19.25 -13.65 0.91
N LYS A 54 -20.48 -13.42 1.35
CA LYS A 54 -20.72 -12.69 2.60
C LYS A 54 -20.10 -13.53 3.70
N GLY A 55 -19.03 -13.03 4.31
CA GLY A 55 -18.45 -13.68 5.49
C GLY A 55 -19.56 -13.95 6.51
N ARG A 56 -19.41 -15.00 7.32
CA ARG A 56 -20.21 -15.14 8.55
C ARG A 56 -19.90 -13.91 9.40
N ALA A 57 -20.61 -12.82 9.16
CA ALA A 57 -20.79 -11.77 10.14
C ALA A 57 -21.37 -12.54 11.33
N THR A 58 -20.55 -12.71 12.37
CA THR A 58 -21.09 -12.90 13.71
C THR A 58 -22.18 -11.86 13.81
N SER A 59 -23.42 -12.34 13.88
CA SER A 59 -24.59 -11.49 14.07
C SER A 59 -24.20 -10.52 15.15
N PHE A 60 -24.08 -9.22 14.82
CA PHE A 60 -23.97 -8.17 15.81
C PHE A 60 -25.29 -8.20 16.55
N SER A 61 -25.35 -9.11 17.52
CA SER A 61 -26.52 -9.38 18.30
C SER A 61 -26.60 -8.25 19.30
N TRP A 62 -27.60 -7.39 19.12
CA TRP A 62 -27.98 -6.37 20.10
C TRP A 62 -28.19 -6.93 21.52
N ASN A 63 -28.23 -8.26 21.68
CA ASN A 63 -28.28 -8.96 22.96
C ASN A 63 -26.96 -8.92 23.76
N PHE A 64 -25.82 -8.54 23.17
CA PHE A 64 -24.55 -8.39 23.91
C PHE A 64 -24.64 -7.27 24.97
N LEU A 65 -25.37 -6.19 24.68
CA LEU A 65 -25.65 -5.12 25.65
C LEU A 65 -26.60 -5.56 26.78
N ALA A 66 -27.40 -6.62 26.56
CA ALA A 66 -28.26 -7.18 27.60
C ALA A 66 -27.50 -8.10 28.56
N HIS A 67 -26.43 -8.76 28.09
CA HIS A 67 -25.64 -9.67 28.91
C HIS A 67 -24.72 -8.93 29.92
N CYS A 68 -24.20 -7.75 29.56
CA CYS A 68 -23.40 -6.93 30.47
C CYS A 68 -24.19 -6.28 31.62
N ARG A 69 -25.53 -6.30 31.60
CA ARG A 69 -26.36 -5.72 32.67
C ARG A 69 -26.56 -6.65 33.87
N LYS A 70 -26.25 -7.94 33.76
CA LYS A 70 -26.61 -8.94 34.80
C LYS A 70 -25.48 -9.35 35.76
N GLN A 71 -24.26 -8.87 35.55
CA GLN A 71 -23.11 -9.27 36.38
C GLN A 71 -22.73 -8.18 37.39
N ASN A 72 -23.62 -7.95 38.36
CA ASN A 72 -23.33 -7.18 39.56
C ASN A 72 -23.83 -7.96 40.78
N SER A 73 -22.99 -8.86 41.32
CA SER A 73 -22.99 -9.30 42.73
C SER A 73 -21.79 -10.23 42.99
N PRO A 74 -21.04 -10.07 44.09
CA PRO A 74 -19.83 -10.82 44.38
C PRO A 74 -20.16 -12.11 45.14
N ARG A 75 -19.56 -13.25 44.77
CA ARG A 75 -19.46 -14.42 45.67
C ARG A 75 -18.11 -15.13 45.53
N LEU A 76 -17.61 -15.50 46.70
CA LEU A 76 -16.34 -16.13 47.06
C LEU A 76 -16.10 -17.48 46.38
N HIS A 77 -14.80 -17.79 46.24
CA HIS A 77 -14.10 -19.09 46.15
C HIS A 77 -14.92 -20.38 46.29
N GLU A 78 -14.69 -21.37 45.41
CA GLU A 78 -13.87 -22.57 45.65
C GLU A 78 -13.76 -23.43 44.36
N ASP A 79 -12.73 -24.27 44.32
CA ASP A 79 -12.24 -25.10 43.21
C ASP A 79 -13.29 -26.02 42.55
N GLU A 80 -13.15 -26.26 41.23
CA GLU A 80 -13.14 -27.61 40.65
C GLU A 80 -12.78 -27.57 39.14
N ALA A 81 -11.76 -28.35 38.79
CA ALA A 81 -11.28 -28.59 37.44
C ALA A 81 -11.97 -29.82 36.84
N GLN A 82 -12.53 -29.73 35.62
CA GLN A 82 -12.65 -30.80 34.60
C GLN A 82 -13.48 -30.36 33.35
N PRO A 83 -13.39 -31.04 32.19
CA PRO A 83 -12.68 -30.55 31.01
C PRO A 83 -13.61 -30.11 29.85
N LEU A 84 -13.09 -29.24 28.98
CA LEU A 84 -13.73 -28.83 27.72
C LEU A 84 -13.73 -30.01 26.72
N VAL A 85 -14.95 -30.39 26.32
CA VAL A 85 -15.25 -31.41 25.32
C VAL A 85 -14.61 -31.04 23.98
N VAL A 86 -13.70 -31.90 23.51
CA VAL A 86 -13.21 -31.90 22.13
C VAL A 86 -14.13 -32.82 21.35
N ASP A 87 -14.99 -32.25 20.51
CA ASP A 87 -15.71 -33.06 19.50
C ASP A 87 -14.71 -33.48 18.43
N VAL A 88 -14.19 -34.70 18.56
CA VAL A 88 -13.42 -35.38 17.52
C VAL A 88 -14.41 -35.95 16.51
N VAL A 89 -14.60 -35.26 15.39
CA VAL A 89 -15.13 -35.88 14.17
C VAL A 89 -13.94 -36.22 13.30
N GLU A 90 -13.50 -37.47 13.36
CA GLU A 90 -12.56 -38.05 12.40
C GLU A 90 -13.26 -38.23 11.06
N THR A 91 -12.91 -37.40 10.08
CA THR A 91 -12.97 -37.80 8.67
C THR A 91 -11.83 -37.11 7.93
N ASP A 92 -11.08 -37.92 7.22
CA ASP A 92 -9.77 -37.66 6.62
C ASP A 92 -9.84 -36.60 5.50
N GLU A 93 -9.58 -35.33 5.82
CA GLU A 93 -9.24 -34.27 4.86
C GLU A 93 -8.47 -33.15 5.59
N GLN A 94 -7.22 -32.92 5.17
CA GLN A 94 -6.28 -31.85 5.57
C GLN A 94 -6.79 -30.85 6.63
N LEU A 95 -6.34 -31.04 7.88
CA LEU A 95 -6.46 -30.11 9.01
C LEU A 95 -5.95 -28.70 8.62
N THR A 96 -6.85 -27.87 8.13
CA THR A 96 -6.71 -26.42 8.21
C THR A 96 -7.17 -26.07 9.61
N GLU A 97 -6.25 -26.00 10.59
CA GLU A 97 -6.56 -25.43 11.89
C GLU A 97 -7.20 -24.05 11.66
N THR A 98 -8.52 -23.96 11.87
CA THR A 98 -9.22 -22.67 11.89
C THR A 98 -8.77 -21.97 13.16
N VAL A 99 -7.64 -21.27 13.10
CA VAL A 99 -7.19 -20.40 14.17
C VAL A 99 -8.24 -19.31 14.33
N ASP A 100 -9.08 -19.44 15.35
CA ASP A 100 -10.07 -18.43 15.71
C ASP A 100 -9.34 -17.09 15.93
N GLN A 101 -9.68 -16.12 15.08
CA GLN A 101 -9.17 -14.76 15.18
C GLN A 101 -9.81 -14.12 16.42
N VAL A 102 -9.07 -14.10 17.53
CA VAL A 102 -9.54 -13.49 18.77
C VAL A 102 -9.22 -12.01 18.73
N GLU A 103 -10.23 -11.16 18.94
CA GLU A 103 -10.01 -9.72 19.02
C GLU A 103 -9.09 -9.41 20.23
N PRO A 104 -7.90 -8.78 20.00
CA PRO A 104 -6.98 -8.52 21.09
C PRO A 104 -7.48 -7.42 22.02
N SER A 105 -7.24 -7.58 23.33
CA SER A 105 -7.41 -6.50 24.31
C SER A 105 -6.56 -5.28 23.94
N ALA A 106 -6.97 -4.06 24.33
CA ALA A 106 -6.28 -2.82 23.98
C ALA A 106 -4.78 -2.82 24.35
N MET A 107 -4.44 -3.44 25.48
CA MET A 107 -3.05 -3.54 25.93
C MET A 107 -2.22 -4.47 25.03
N VAL A 108 -2.83 -5.57 24.58
CA VAL A 108 -2.23 -6.52 23.63
C VAL A 108 -2.10 -5.86 22.25
N LYS A 109 -3.13 -5.13 21.80
CA LYS A 109 -3.09 -4.33 20.55
C LYS A 109 -1.87 -3.40 20.54
N LEU A 110 -1.68 -2.61 21.60
CA LEU A 110 -0.56 -1.68 21.70
C LEU A 110 0.80 -2.39 21.71
N GLN A 111 0.91 -3.51 22.43
CA GLN A 111 2.16 -4.29 22.47
C GLN A 111 2.52 -4.88 21.10
N LEU A 112 1.54 -5.42 20.38
CA LEU A 112 1.72 -5.94 19.03
C LEU A 112 2.15 -4.85 18.06
N ILE A 113 1.47 -3.69 18.08
CA ILE A 113 1.83 -2.53 17.25
C ILE A 113 3.26 -2.09 17.56
N LYS A 114 3.63 -2.00 18.84
CA LYS A 114 4.99 -1.60 19.25
C LYS A 114 6.07 -2.53 18.69
N GLN A 115 5.80 -3.83 18.58
CA GLN A 115 6.75 -4.80 18.03
C GLN A 115 7.00 -4.57 16.52
N VAL A 116 5.97 -4.24 15.75
CA VAL A 116 6.08 -4.01 14.30
C VAL A 116 6.23 -2.54 13.91
N ALA A 117 6.22 -1.62 14.88
CA ALA A 117 6.23 -0.17 14.64
C ALA A 117 7.40 0.28 13.76
N HIS A 118 8.58 -0.33 13.91
CA HIS A 118 9.74 -0.02 13.06
C HIS A 118 9.51 -0.34 11.58
N LEU A 119 8.76 -1.42 11.28
CA LEU A 119 8.38 -1.79 9.91
C LEU A 119 7.31 -0.85 9.37
N MET A 120 6.30 -0.56 10.20
CA MET A 120 5.23 0.37 9.84
C MET A 120 5.76 1.77 9.56
N ALA A 121 6.71 2.27 10.37
CA ALA A 121 7.35 3.56 10.18
C ALA A 121 8.19 3.59 8.89
N ALA A 122 8.98 2.54 8.63
CA ALA A 122 9.75 2.42 7.40
C ALA A 122 8.84 2.39 6.15
N LEU A 123 7.73 1.65 6.21
CA LEU A 123 6.72 1.57 5.14
C LEU A 123 6.03 2.92 4.92
N CYS A 124 5.52 3.54 5.99
CA CYS A 124 4.91 4.87 5.96
C CYS A 124 5.84 5.90 5.30
N LEU A 125 7.12 5.89 5.67
CA LEU A 125 8.08 6.88 5.16
C LEU A 125 8.50 6.62 3.71
N VAL A 126 8.60 5.37 3.27
CA VAL A 126 8.80 5.03 1.84
C VAL A 126 7.65 5.58 1.01
N TYR A 127 6.41 5.24 1.41
CA TYR A 127 5.21 5.66 0.71
C TYR A 127 5.02 7.18 0.75
N TYR A 128 5.43 7.84 1.83
CA TYR A 128 5.46 9.29 1.91
C TYR A 128 6.37 9.89 0.82
N PHE A 129 7.62 9.45 0.70
CA PHE A 129 8.54 9.99 -0.31
C PHE A 129 8.14 9.62 -1.73
N GLU A 130 7.72 8.37 -1.97
CA GLU A 130 7.19 7.88 -3.25
C GLU A 130 6.03 8.75 -3.75
N TYR A 131 5.02 8.97 -2.92
CA TYR A 131 3.88 9.78 -3.34
C TYR A 131 4.25 11.27 -3.46
N LEU A 132 5.25 11.75 -2.73
CA LEU A 132 5.68 13.15 -2.82
C LEU A 132 6.40 13.40 -4.14
N ILE A 133 7.20 12.43 -4.60
CA ILE A 133 7.78 12.45 -5.95
C ILE A 133 6.66 12.49 -7.00
N ASN A 134 5.72 11.55 -6.93
CA ASN A 134 4.62 11.42 -7.89
C ASN A 134 3.72 12.66 -7.97
N GLN A 135 3.32 13.22 -6.82
CA GLN A 135 2.33 14.29 -6.74
C GLN A 135 2.93 15.69 -6.80
N ALA A 136 4.18 15.88 -6.36
CA ALA A 136 4.80 17.21 -6.31
C ALA A 136 5.87 17.45 -7.36
N LEU A 137 6.60 16.43 -7.82
CA LEU A 137 7.80 16.63 -8.67
C LEU A 137 7.59 16.28 -10.13
N PHE A 138 6.79 15.26 -10.45
CA PHE A 138 6.62 14.75 -11.82
C PHE A 138 6.15 15.81 -12.82
N GLU A 139 5.29 16.73 -12.40
CA GLU A 139 4.78 17.81 -13.26
C GLU A 139 5.88 18.80 -13.68
N PHE A 140 6.90 19.00 -12.84
CA PHE A 140 7.99 19.94 -13.12
C PHE A 140 9.18 19.31 -13.85
N MET A 141 9.25 17.97 -13.94
CA MET A 141 10.32 17.26 -14.63
C MET A 141 10.10 17.23 -16.14
N TYR A 142 10.38 18.36 -16.80
CA TYR A 142 10.23 18.52 -18.24
C TYR A 142 11.57 18.54 -18.98
N PHE A 143 11.69 17.69 -20.00
CA PHE A 143 12.86 17.62 -20.88
C PHE A 143 12.50 18.11 -22.29
N PRO A 144 12.77 19.39 -22.63
CA PRO A 144 12.53 19.90 -23.98
C PRO A 144 13.53 19.30 -24.99
N GLY A 145 13.08 19.07 -26.22
CA GLY A 145 13.96 18.54 -27.29
C GLY A 145 14.48 17.13 -27.01
N ASN A 146 13.75 16.33 -26.23
CA ASN A 146 14.12 14.96 -25.92
C ASN A 146 14.15 14.08 -27.18
N SER A 147 14.94 12.99 -27.14
CA SER A 147 15.12 12.08 -28.27
C SER A 147 13.85 11.37 -28.77
N LEU A 148 12.78 11.40 -27.98
CA LEU A 148 11.50 10.75 -28.28
C LEU A 148 10.43 11.74 -28.78
N ASN A 149 10.76 13.03 -28.90
CA ASN A 149 9.82 14.12 -29.24
C ASN A 149 8.53 14.11 -28.40
N LEU A 150 8.63 13.75 -27.11
CA LEU A 150 7.50 13.71 -26.20
C LEU A 150 7.19 15.10 -25.65
N ASP A 151 5.92 15.50 -25.70
CA ASP A 151 5.43 16.69 -25.01
C ASP A 151 5.40 16.48 -23.48
N LEU A 152 5.13 17.56 -22.74
CA LEU A 152 5.06 17.52 -21.28
C LEU A 152 4.05 16.48 -20.78
N ALA A 153 2.86 16.45 -21.39
CA ALA A 153 1.79 15.56 -20.99
C ALA A 153 2.15 14.07 -21.23
N ALA A 154 2.81 13.75 -22.35
CA ALA A 154 3.26 12.40 -22.63
C ALA A 154 4.41 11.97 -21.71
N GLN A 155 5.37 12.87 -21.40
CA GLN A 155 6.41 12.59 -20.42
C GLN A 155 5.80 12.21 -19.07
N TYR A 156 4.84 12.99 -18.58
CA TYR A 156 4.12 12.69 -17.34
C TYR A 156 3.43 11.32 -17.36
N ARG A 157 2.70 11.00 -18.45
CA ARG A 157 2.06 9.68 -18.61
C ARG A 157 3.06 8.53 -18.61
N TRP A 158 4.20 8.71 -19.28
CA TRP A 158 5.27 7.70 -19.31
C TRP A 158 5.98 7.55 -17.97
N TYR A 159 6.16 8.61 -17.19
CA TYR A 159 6.61 8.50 -15.80
C TYR A 159 5.67 7.60 -14.98
N GLN A 160 4.36 7.81 -15.09
CA GLN A 160 3.37 6.97 -14.40
C GLN A 160 3.43 5.50 -14.84
N VAL A 161 3.60 5.23 -16.13
CA VAL A 161 3.76 3.86 -16.65
C VAL A 161 5.02 3.21 -16.10
N LEU A 162 6.17 3.89 -16.17
CA LEU A 162 7.45 3.35 -15.70
C LEU A 162 7.48 3.12 -14.19
N TYR A 163 6.90 4.04 -13.44
CA TYR A 163 6.67 3.90 -12.01
C TYR A 163 5.90 2.61 -11.71
N GLN A 164 4.76 2.39 -12.37
CA GLN A 164 3.95 1.18 -12.17
C GLN A 164 4.66 -0.10 -12.62
N VAL A 165 5.46 -0.04 -13.69
CA VAL A 165 6.31 -1.17 -14.11
C VAL A 165 7.31 -1.53 -13.01
N GLY A 166 7.96 -0.52 -12.40
CA GLY A 166 8.85 -0.72 -11.26
C GLY A 166 8.14 -1.36 -10.07
N VAL A 167 6.95 -0.87 -9.72
CA VAL A 167 6.11 -1.44 -8.64
C VAL A 167 5.73 -2.88 -8.94
N PHE A 168 5.35 -3.21 -10.18
CA PHE A 168 4.99 -4.57 -10.57
C PHE A 168 6.16 -5.54 -10.50
N ILE A 169 7.32 -5.16 -11.05
CA ILE A 169 8.54 -5.98 -11.01
C ILE A 169 8.92 -6.27 -9.56
N SER A 170 8.96 -5.23 -8.72
CA SER A 170 9.36 -5.36 -7.32
C SER A 170 8.37 -6.14 -6.47
N ARG A 171 7.05 -5.94 -6.64
CA ARG A 171 6.04 -6.73 -5.91
C ARG A 171 6.03 -8.20 -6.32
N SER A 172 6.40 -8.51 -7.57
CA SER A 172 6.50 -9.89 -8.06
C SER A 172 7.79 -10.59 -7.63
N SER A 173 8.77 -9.84 -7.11
CA SER A 173 10.11 -10.35 -6.81
C SER A 173 10.23 -11.16 -5.51
N VAL A 174 9.25 -11.09 -4.61
CA VAL A 174 9.36 -11.68 -3.25
C VAL A 174 9.56 -13.21 -3.27
N ASN A 175 9.08 -13.90 -4.30
CA ASN A 175 9.32 -15.35 -4.44
C ASN A 175 10.75 -15.67 -4.93
N LEU A 176 11.46 -14.68 -5.48
CA LEU A 176 12.82 -14.81 -6.02
C LEU A 176 13.87 -14.39 -4.99
N PHE A 177 13.68 -13.23 -4.34
CA PHE A 177 14.59 -12.72 -3.31
C PHE A 177 13.86 -11.93 -2.24
N HIS A 178 14.48 -11.83 -1.06
CA HIS A 178 13.91 -11.18 0.11
C HIS A 178 14.86 -10.11 0.64
N VAL A 179 14.33 -8.93 0.93
CA VAL A 179 15.04 -7.81 1.55
C VAL A 179 14.64 -7.74 3.01
N ARG A 180 15.55 -8.12 3.91
CA ARG A 180 15.25 -8.15 5.35
C ARG A 180 15.22 -6.74 5.95
N GLN A 181 16.14 -5.87 5.53
CA GLN A 181 16.29 -4.51 6.05
C GLN A 181 15.52 -3.49 5.21
N THR A 182 14.20 -3.42 5.42
CA THR A 182 13.30 -2.50 4.68
C THR A 182 13.60 -1.02 4.94
N TRP A 183 14.21 -0.67 6.08
CA TRP A 183 14.64 0.70 6.38
C TRP A 183 15.68 1.26 5.38
N ILE A 184 16.50 0.40 4.77
CA ILE A 184 17.46 0.81 3.74
C ILE A 184 16.71 1.33 2.51
N LEU A 185 15.61 0.67 2.15
CA LEU A 185 14.76 1.11 1.03
C LEU A 185 14.16 2.49 1.32
N THR A 186 13.76 2.75 2.56
CA THR A 186 13.32 4.08 3.01
C THR A 186 14.40 5.14 2.84
N LEU A 187 15.64 4.85 3.25
CA LEU A 187 16.74 5.79 3.08
C LEU A 187 17.02 6.06 1.60
N LEU A 188 17.06 5.01 0.78
CA LEU A 188 17.26 5.11 -0.67
C LEU A 188 16.14 5.90 -1.35
N GLN A 189 14.88 5.71 -0.90
CA GLN A 189 13.73 6.45 -1.41
C GLN A 189 13.83 7.94 -1.06
N GLY A 190 14.23 8.26 0.17
CA GLY A 190 14.49 9.64 0.59
C GLY A 190 15.60 10.29 -0.23
N VAL A 191 16.71 9.58 -0.47
CA VAL A 191 17.80 10.05 -1.35
C VAL A 191 17.28 10.30 -2.77
N ASN A 192 16.46 9.39 -3.32
CA ASN A 192 15.86 9.55 -4.64
C ASN A 192 14.97 10.81 -4.70
N PHE A 193 14.14 11.04 -3.68
CA PHE A 193 13.32 12.25 -3.56
C PHE A 193 14.18 13.52 -3.56
N PHE A 194 15.21 13.59 -2.71
CA PHE A 194 16.06 14.78 -2.66
C PHE A 194 16.88 15.00 -3.94
N LEU A 195 17.28 13.93 -4.62
CA LEU A 195 17.93 14.00 -5.92
C LEU A 195 16.99 14.59 -6.98
N LEU A 196 15.76 14.08 -7.07
CA LEU A 196 14.75 14.58 -8.01
C LEU A 196 14.29 16.00 -7.66
N LEU A 197 14.13 16.32 -6.38
CA LEU A 197 13.85 17.68 -5.93
C LEU A 197 14.99 18.63 -6.32
N GLY A 198 16.24 18.21 -6.12
CA GLY A 198 17.41 18.97 -6.57
C GLY A 198 17.38 19.21 -8.07
N HIS A 199 16.97 18.22 -8.86
CA HIS A 199 16.81 18.35 -10.31
C HIS A 199 15.71 19.34 -10.68
N VAL A 200 14.56 19.31 -10.02
CA VAL A 200 13.47 20.27 -10.24
C VAL A 200 13.90 21.70 -9.89
N LEU A 201 14.66 21.87 -8.81
CA LEU A 201 15.16 23.18 -8.38
C LEU A 201 16.27 23.72 -9.28
N GLN A 202 17.14 22.84 -9.77
CA GLN A 202 18.23 23.16 -10.67
C GLN A 202 18.41 22.01 -11.66
N PRO A 203 17.88 22.14 -12.90
CA PRO A 203 17.92 21.06 -13.88
C PRO A 203 19.35 20.64 -14.25
N PHE A 204 19.81 19.52 -13.68
CA PHE A 204 21.14 18.93 -13.97
C PHE A 204 21.10 17.61 -14.75
N LEU A 205 19.96 16.92 -14.84
CA LEU A 205 19.87 15.68 -15.61
C LEU A 205 19.93 16.03 -17.10
N PRO A 206 20.88 15.47 -17.88
CA PRO A 206 21.06 15.83 -19.27
C PRO A 206 20.09 15.13 -20.23
N ALA A 207 19.44 14.04 -19.79
CA ALA A 207 18.67 13.18 -20.67
C ALA A 207 17.42 12.61 -19.98
N LEU A 208 16.32 12.55 -20.75
CA LEU A 208 15.04 11.97 -20.32
C LEU A 208 15.17 10.51 -19.84
N TRP A 209 16.05 9.72 -20.48
CA TRP A 209 16.28 8.32 -20.10
C TRP A 209 16.79 8.15 -18.66
N LEU A 210 17.55 9.13 -18.15
CA LEU A 210 18.02 9.10 -16.76
C LEU A 210 16.85 9.38 -15.80
N ALA A 211 15.95 10.31 -16.14
CA ALA A 211 14.72 10.51 -15.38
C ALA A 211 13.85 9.25 -15.40
N PHE A 212 13.66 8.62 -16.56
CA PHE A 212 12.95 7.33 -16.67
C PHE A 212 13.56 6.23 -15.80
N ALA A 213 14.89 6.14 -15.74
CA ALA A 213 15.56 5.18 -14.87
C ALA A 213 15.33 5.47 -13.38
N LEU A 214 15.34 6.74 -12.96
CA LEU A 214 15.09 7.15 -11.58
C LEU A 214 13.63 6.94 -11.17
N VAL A 215 12.68 7.16 -12.08
CA VAL A 215 11.25 6.86 -11.86
C VAL A 215 10.99 5.36 -11.79
N LEU A 216 11.63 4.56 -12.65
CA LEU A 216 11.56 3.11 -12.54
C LEU A 216 12.15 2.62 -11.21
N TYR A 217 13.28 3.19 -10.80
CA TYR A 217 13.95 2.92 -9.52
C TYR A 217 13.07 3.27 -8.32
N GLU A 218 12.37 4.41 -8.36
CA GLU A 218 11.36 4.81 -7.38
C GLU A 218 10.30 3.71 -7.18
N GLY A 219 9.69 3.25 -8.28
CA GLY A 219 8.67 2.20 -8.23
C GLY A 219 9.23 0.87 -7.70
N LEU A 220 10.49 0.54 -8.02
CA LEU A 220 11.17 -0.66 -7.52
C LEU A 220 11.35 -0.60 -6.00
N LEU A 221 11.81 0.52 -5.44
CA LEU A 221 12.00 0.69 -4.01
C LEU A 221 10.67 0.61 -3.24
N GLY A 222 9.64 1.26 -3.77
CA GLY A 222 8.28 1.24 -3.26
C GLY A 222 7.69 -0.15 -3.12
N GLY A 223 7.61 -0.86 -4.25
CA GLY A 223 7.04 -2.19 -4.27
C GLY A 223 7.88 -3.23 -3.51
N LEU A 224 9.21 -3.08 -3.47
CA LEU A 224 10.09 -3.93 -2.65
C LEU A 224 9.80 -3.72 -1.16
N SER A 225 9.69 -2.47 -0.72
CA SER A 225 9.38 -2.13 0.68
C SER A 225 8.03 -2.68 1.08
N TYR A 226 7.01 -2.52 0.24
CA TYR A 226 5.67 -3.05 0.44
C TYR A 226 5.70 -4.57 0.63
N VAL A 227 6.12 -5.31 -0.39
CA VAL A 227 5.98 -6.77 -0.38
C VAL A 227 6.84 -7.41 0.71
N ASN A 228 8.05 -6.91 0.95
CA ASN A 228 8.92 -7.45 2.00
C ASN A 228 8.41 -7.12 3.40
N THR A 229 7.81 -5.94 3.61
CA THR A 229 7.21 -5.58 4.90
C THR A 229 6.03 -6.49 5.22
N PHE A 230 5.09 -6.64 4.30
CA PHE A 230 3.93 -7.52 4.49
C PHE A 230 4.34 -9.00 4.59
N TYR A 231 5.33 -9.42 3.82
CA TYR A 231 5.87 -10.77 3.92
C TYR A 231 6.47 -11.04 5.31
N ARG A 232 7.32 -10.14 5.82
CA ARG A 232 7.92 -10.26 7.16
C ARG A 232 6.87 -10.26 8.25
N ILE A 233 5.92 -9.32 8.20
CA ILE A 233 4.81 -9.27 9.16
C ILE A 233 4.02 -10.58 9.13
N SER A 234 3.72 -11.13 7.95
CA SER A 234 2.98 -12.39 7.84
C SER A 234 3.72 -13.59 8.46
N LYS A 235 5.05 -13.59 8.42
CA LYS A 235 5.89 -14.69 8.91
C LYS A 235 6.28 -14.55 10.39
N GLU A 236 6.59 -13.34 10.83
CA GLU A 236 7.08 -13.04 12.18
C GLU A 236 5.93 -12.86 13.19
N SER A 237 4.69 -12.62 12.72
CA SER A 237 3.54 -12.39 13.61
C SER A 237 2.86 -13.68 14.10
N PRO A 238 2.36 -13.70 15.35
CA PRO A 238 1.58 -14.82 15.88
C PRO A 238 0.33 -15.09 15.02
N PRO A 239 0.02 -16.36 14.67
CA PRO A 239 -1.15 -16.69 13.84
C PRO A 239 -2.47 -16.10 14.36
N LYS A 240 -2.62 -16.05 15.69
CA LYS A 240 -3.79 -15.52 16.40
C LYS A 240 -4.09 -14.04 16.15
N TYR A 241 -3.07 -13.23 15.87
CA TYR A 241 -3.21 -11.77 15.71
C TYR A 241 -2.71 -11.27 14.35
N ARG A 242 -2.38 -12.19 13.44
CA ARG A 242 -1.76 -11.87 12.16
C ARG A 242 -2.62 -10.94 11.32
N GLU A 243 -3.93 -11.17 11.25
CA GLU A 243 -4.85 -10.33 10.48
C GLU A 243 -4.90 -8.91 11.02
N PHE A 244 -4.99 -8.75 12.35
CA PHE A 244 -4.96 -7.44 12.98
C PHE A 244 -3.68 -6.67 12.67
N ILE A 245 -2.52 -7.33 12.74
CA ILE A 245 -1.22 -6.69 12.49
C ILE A 245 -1.06 -6.33 11.01
N LEU A 246 -1.48 -7.21 10.09
CA LEU A 246 -1.48 -6.92 8.65
C LEU A 246 -2.41 -5.75 8.32
N ALA A 247 -3.62 -5.71 8.89
CA ALA A 247 -4.55 -4.60 8.70
C ALA A 247 -4.00 -3.28 9.26
N THR A 248 -3.38 -3.33 10.44
CA THR A 248 -2.76 -2.14 11.05
C THR A 248 -1.57 -1.65 10.22
N ALA A 249 -0.76 -2.55 9.67
CA ALA A 249 0.34 -2.18 8.77
C ALA A 249 -0.16 -1.55 7.46
N SER A 250 -1.27 -2.03 6.90
CA SER A 250 -1.96 -1.42 5.75
C SER A 250 -2.68 -0.10 6.06
N THR A 251 -2.68 0.33 7.32
CA THR A 251 -3.10 1.70 7.66
C THR A 251 -1.90 2.65 7.65
N ALA A 252 -0.69 2.13 7.91
CA ALA A 252 0.53 2.93 7.98
C ALA A 252 1.01 3.41 6.60
N ASP A 253 0.90 2.58 5.56
CA ASP A 253 1.16 3.00 4.17
C ASP A 253 0.17 4.10 3.73
N GLY A 254 -1.14 3.89 3.98
CA GLY A 254 -2.18 4.89 3.70
C GLY A 254 -1.96 6.22 4.44
N PHE A 255 -1.49 6.16 5.69
CA PHE A 255 -1.11 7.36 6.45
C PHE A 255 0.05 8.11 5.81
N GLY A 256 1.08 7.40 5.32
CA GLY A 256 2.19 7.99 4.57
C GLY A 256 1.75 8.69 3.29
N ILE A 257 0.87 8.04 2.52
CA ILE A 257 0.26 8.61 1.30
C ILE A 257 -0.52 9.87 1.62
N MET A 258 -1.34 9.85 2.67
CA MET A 258 -2.13 11.01 3.10
C MET A 258 -1.23 12.19 3.48
N LEU A 259 -0.21 11.96 4.31
CA LEU A 259 0.76 13.01 4.66
C LEU A 259 1.46 13.58 3.43
N SER A 260 1.82 12.70 2.49
CA SER A 260 2.42 13.12 1.22
C SER A 260 1.48 14.02 0.43
N ALA A 261 0.18 13.72 0.36
CA ALA A 261 -0.77 14.53 -0.39
C ALA A 261 -0.87 15.96 0.19
N PHE A 262 -0.92 16.11 1.51
CA PHE A 262 -0.89 17.42 2.16
C PHE A 262 0.44 18.15 1.93
N SER A 263 1.57 17.47 2.10
CA SER A 263 2.89 18.04 1.84
C SER A 263 3.07 18.43 0.38
N ALA A 264 2.51 17.66 -0.57
CA ALA A 264 2.62 17.92 -2.00
C ALA A 264 1.99 19.27 -2.37
N ILE A 265 0.86 19.64 -1.77
CA ILE A 265 0.25 20.96 -2.00
C ILE A 265 1.22 22.08 -1.59
N LEU A 266 1.85 21.96 -0.42
CA LEU A 266 2.80 22.96 0.07
C LEU A 266 4.06 23.04 -0.79
N VAL A 267 4.65 21.88 -1.10
CA VAL A 267 5.87 21.77 -1.91
C VAL A 267 5.61 22.27 -3.33
N HIS A 268 4.50 21.84 -3.96
CA HIS A 268 4.14 22.25 -5.30
C HIS A 268 3.93 23.77 -5.40
N ASN A 269 3.21 24.38 -4.45
CA ASN A 269 3.02 25.83 -4.44
C ASN A 269 4.35 26.58 -4.26
N ALA A 270 5.20 26.12 -3.34
CA ALA A 270 6.53 26.72 -3.13
C ALA A 270 7.42 26.61 -4.37
N LEU A 271 7.36 25.49 -5.10
CA LEU A 271 8.08 25.30 -6.36
C LEU A 271 7.52 26.22 -7.45
N CYS A 272 6.20 26.31 -7.59
CA CYS A 272 5.54 27.22 -8.52
C CYS A 272 5.96 28.68 -8.31
N ASP A 273 5.94 29.17 -7.07
CA ASP A 273 6.32 30.54 -6.76
C ASP A 273 7.80 30.81 -7.03
N ARG A 274 8.67 29.84 -6.72
CA ARG A 274 10.11 29.93 -6.99
C ARG A 274 10.42 29.93 -8.49
N ILE A 275 9.76 29.08 -9.27
CA ILE A 275 9.95 29.01 -10.72
C ILE A 275 9.46 30.30 -11.38
N LYS A 276 8.33 30.85 -10.94
CA LYS A 276 7.81 32.14 -11.43
C LYS A 276 8.69 33.34 -11.10
N SER A 277 9.36 33.34 -9.94
CA SER A 277 10.24 34.43 -9.50
C SER A 277 11.66 34.36 -10.07
N GLY A 278 12.05 33.22 -10.64
CA GLY A 278 13.33 33.02 -11.32
C GLY A 278 13.30 33.26 -12.84
N GLN A 279 12.12 33.57 -13.41
CA GLN A 279 11.93 34.07 -14.78
C GLN A 279 11.87 35.60 -14.79
#